data_AF-A0A356IBH4-F1
#
_entry.id   AF-A0A356IBH4-F1
#
_cell.length_a   1.000
_cell.length_b   1.000
_cell.length_c   1.000
_cell.angle_alpha   90.00
_cell.angle_beta   90.00
_cell.angle_gamma   90.00
#
_symmetry.space_group_name_H-M   'P 1'
#
loop_
_entity.id
_entity.type
_entity.pdbx_description
1 polymer ?
#
loop_
_entity_poly.entity_id
_entity_poly.type
_entity_poly.pdbx_seq_one_letter_code
_entity_poly.pdbx_strand_id
1 'polypeptide(L)'
;MTVIPPLTVLVYMKDSQLVAHCLEMDFCTSGRSRDRVVTSLYNLIRTRIQSAVAKNGQFNLFRQAPLHYWKRLEQAELIKGCQIDLGREAVATKFHSQKIDVREFDCC
;
A
#
# COMPACT_ATOMS: atom_id res chain seq x y z
N MET A 1 -4.27 -19.02 13.93
CA MET A 1 -3.62 -17.72 13.70
C MET A 1 -4.14 -17.19 12.38
N THR A 2 -4.86 -16.07 12.40
CA THR A 2 -5.30 -15.39 11.17
C THR A 2 -4.07 -14.82 10.48
N VAL A 3 -3.71 -15.38 9.33
CA VAL A 3 -2.65 -14.84 8.49
C VAL A 3 -3.20 -13.57 7.87
N ILE A 4 -2.60 -12.41 8.19
CA ILE A 4 -2.95 -11.15 7.55
C ILE A 4 -2.30 -11.18 6.15
N PRO A 5 -3.07 -11.10 5.06
CA PRO A 5 -2.50 -11.05 3.73
C PRO A 5 -1.67 -9.77 3.54
N PRO A 6 -0.58 -9.81 2.75
CA PRO A 6 0.21 -8.62 2.45
C PRO A 6 -0.61 -7.61 1.66
N LEU A 7 -0.24 -6.32 1.73
CA LEU A 7 -0.80 -5.30 0.85
C LEU A 7 -0.31 -5.52 -0.59
N THR A 8 -1.19 -5.31 -1.55
CA THR A 8 -0.91 -5.43 -2.98
C THR A 8 -0.70 -4.06 -3.58
N VAL A 9 0.50 -3.79 -4.09
CA VAL A 9 0.83 -2.56 -4.81
C VAL A 9 0.96 -2.86 -6.28
N LEU A 10 0.08 -2.26 -7.07
CA LEU A 10 0.10 -2.31 -8.52
C LEU A 10 0.80 -1.06 -9.07
N VAL A 11 1.86 -1.24 -9.85
CA VAL A 11 2.54 -0.17 -10.59
C VAL A 11 2.09 -0.22 -12.04
N TYR A 12 1.70 0.93 -12.58
CA TYR A 12 1.25 1.02 -13.97
C TYR A 12 1.42 2.42 -14.56
N MET A 13 1.46 2.50 -15.88
CA MET A 13 1.38 3.76 -16.61
C MET A 13 -0.07 4.24 -16.76
N LYS A 14 -0.30 5.53 -16.51
CA LYS A 14 -1.54 6.27 -16.77
C LYS A 14 -1.20 7.71 -17.13
N ASP A 15 -1.74 8.23 -18.23
CA ASP A 15 -1.56 9.62 -18.67
C ASP A 15 -0.06 10.04 -18.71
N SER A 16 0.80 9.16 -19.22
CA SER A 16 2.26 9.33 -19.27
C SER A 16 2.96 9.48 -17.92
N GLN A 17 2.31 9.09 -16.82
CA GLN A 17 2.89 9.03 -15.48
C GLN A 17 2.87 7.60 -14.93
N LEU A 18 3.91 7.25 -14.17
CA LEU A 18 3.87 6.05 -13.35
C LEU A 18 2.95 6.28 -12.15
N VAL A 19 2.13 5.30 -11.85
CA VAL A 19 1.22 5.27 -10.72
C VAL A 19 1.51 4.03 -9.89
N ALA A 20 1.61 4.17 -8.57
CA ALA A 20 1.57 3.05 -7.64
C ALA A 20 0.24 3.09 -6.89
N HIS A 21 -0.48 1.97 -6.84
CA HIS A 21 -1.81 1.86 -6.24
C HIS A 21 -1.85 0.68 -5.28
N CYS A 22 -2.10 0.95 -3.99
CA CYS A 22 -2.42 -0.09 -3.00
C CYS A 22 -3.89 -0.47 -3.11
N LEU A 23 -4.15 -1.73 -3.48
CA LEU A 23 -5.49 -2.16 -3.86
C LEU A 23 -6.43 -2.36 -2.66
N GLU A 24 -5.92 -2.75 -1.50
CA GLU A 24 -6.72 -2.98 -0.29
C GLU A 24 -7.17 -1.69 0.40
N MET A 25 -6.46 -0.59 0.15
CA MET A 25 -6.68 0.72 0.79
C MET A 25 -7.15 1.81 -0.19
N ASP A 26 -7.15 1.52 -1.49
CA ASP A 26 -7.46 2.46 -2.57
C ASP A 26 -6.63 3.75 -2.49
N PHE A 27 -5.37 3.62 -2.08
CA PHE A 27 -4.41 4.72 -2.05
C PHE A 27 -3.52 4.66 -3.27
N CYS A 28 -3.31 5.80 -3.91
CA CYS A 28 -2.39 5.89 -5.03
C CYS A 28 -1.53 7.14 -4.97
N THR A 29 -0.37 7.05 -5.61
CA THR A 29 0.56 8.15 -5.86
C THR A 29 0.99 8.09 -7.32
N SER A 30 1.40 9.21 -7.89
CA SER A 30 2.00 9.26 -9.24
C SER A 30 3.39 9.90 -9.20
N GLY A 31 4.22 9.57 -10.21
CA GLY A 31 5.59 10.06 -10.26
C GLY A 31 6.30 9.74 -11.57
N ARG A 32 7.58 10.13 -11.63
CA ARG A 32 8.45 9.96 -12.81
C ARG A 32 9.30 8.69 -12.79
N SER A 33 9.37 7.98 -11.66
CA SER A 33 10.12 6.74 -11.52
C SER A 33 9.41 5.80 -10.56
N ARG A 34 9.62 4.49 -10.77
CA ARG A 34 9.03 3.42 -9.95
C ARG A 34 9.39 3.61 -8.47
N ASP A 35 10.68 3.79 -8.19
CA ASP A 35 11.19 3.96 -6.83
C ASP A 35 10.54 5.14 -6.09
N ARG A 36 10.41 6.30 -6.76
CA ARG A 36 9.81 7.49 -6.17
C ARG A 36 8.32 7.33 -5.91
N VAL A 37 7.58 6.74 -6.86
CA VAL A 37 6.12 6.58 -6.73
C VAL A 37 5.78 5.58 -5.64
N VAL A 38 6.49 4.45 -5.58
CA VAL A 38 6.32 3.42 -4.54
C VAL A 38 6.70 3.96 -3.17
N THR A 39 7.85 4.65 -3.04
CA THR A 39 8.26 5.26 -1.77
C THR A 39 7.24 6.29 -1.28
N SER A 40 6.67 7.08 -2.20
CA SER A 40 5.62 8.05 -1.86
C SER A 40 4.35 7.35 -1.38
N LEU A 41 3.97 6.24 -2.00
CA LEU A 41 2.84 5.42 -1.57
C LEU A 41 3.07 4.83 -0.17
N TYR A 42 4.27 4.33 0.12
CA TYR A 42 4.61 3.77 1.43
C TYR A 42 4.53 4.81 2.55
N ASN A 43 5.02 6.02 2.28
CA ASN A 43 4.88 7.14 3.21
C ASN A 43 3.40 7.49 3.42
N LEU A 44 2.60 7.52 2.36
CA LEU A 44 1.15 7.76 2.47
C LEU A 44 0.46 6.69 3.32
N ILE A 45 0.71 5.39 3.05
CA ILE A 45 0.14 4.27 3.82
C ILE A 45 0.51 4.41 5.30
N ARG A 46 1.81 4.61 5.59
CA ARG A 46 2.31 4.82 6.97
C ARG A 46 1.57 5.96 7.66
N THR A 47 1.52 7.14 7.05
CA THR A 47 0.87 8.32 7.62
C THR A 47 -0.62 8.09 7.85
N ARG A 48 -1.32 7.42 6.92
CA ARG A 48 -2.75 7.13 7.05
C ARG A 48 -3.02 6.17 8.19
N ILE A 49 -2.24 5.09 8.32
CA ILE A 49 -2.36 4.12 9.41
C ILE A 49 -2.09 4.79 10.75
N GLN A 50 -0.97 5.52 10.88
CA GLN A 50 -0.64 6.25 12.10
C GLN A 50 -1.76 7.23 12.50
N SER A 51 -2.30 7.98 11.53
CA SER A 51 -3.39 8.92 11.79
C SER A 51 -4.69 8.23 12.23
N ALA A 52 -5.03 7.10 11.62
CA ALA A 52 -6.21 6.33 11.97
C ALA A 52 -6.09 5.69 13.35
N VAL A 53 -4.90 5.19 13.72
CA VAL A 53 -4.63 4.68 15.09
C VAL A 53 -4.77 5.81 16.11
N ALA A 54 -4.14 6.97 15.86
CA ALA A 54 -4.19 8.11 16.78
C ALA A 54 -5.62 8.66 16.99
N LYS A 55 -6.51 8.50 16.00
CA LYS A 55 -7.89 9.02 16.03
C LYS A 55 -8.95 7.95 16.29
N ASN A 56 -8.58 6.70 16.59
CA ASN A 56 -9.49 5.56 16.68
C ASN A 56 -10.41 5.43 15.44
N GLY A 57 -9.86 5.72 14.26
CA GLY A 57 -10.56 5.78 12.97
C GLY A 57 -10.21 4.63 12.02
N GLN A 58 -9.83 3.47 12.55
CA GLN A 58 -9.30 2.34 11.76
C GLN A 58 -10.29 1.83 10.70
N PHE A 59 -11.60 1.99 10.94
CA PHE A 59 -12.67 1.60 10.02
C PHE A 59 -12.60 2.31 8.65
N ASN A 60 -11.91 3.45 8.56
CA ASN A 60 -11.75 4.20 7.31
C ASN A 60 -10.48 3.85 6.52
N LEU A 61 -9.63 2.95 7.02
CA LEU A 61 -8.35 2.62 6.37
C LEU A 61 -8.51 1.70 5.16
N PHE A 62 -9.44 0.76 5.24
CA PHE A 62 -9.61 -0.28 4.24
C PHE A 62 -10.79 0.06 3.36
N ARG A 63 -10.46 0.51 2.15
CA ARG A 63 -11.40 0.74 1.08
C ARG A 63 -10.81 0.05 -0.13
N GLN A 64 -11.44 -1.02 -0.59
CA GLN A 64 -10.91 -1.74 -1.75
C GLN A 64 -10.99 -0.86 -3.00
N ALA A 65 -9.93 -0.92 -3.80
CA ALA A 65 -9.87 -0.28 -5.10
C ALA A 65 -10.97 -0.86 -6.02
N PRO A 66 -11.47 -0.06 -6.98
CA PRO A 66 -12.41 -0.55 -7.99
C PRO A 66 -11.95 -1.81 -8.74
N LEU A 67 -12.90 -2.65 -9.13
CA LEU A 67 -12.67 -3.98 -9.72
C LEU A 67 -11.70 -3.98 -10.92
N HIS A 68 -11.69 -2.93 -11.74
CA HIS A 68 -10.83 -2.89 -12.93
C HIS A 68 -9.33 -2.86 -12.59
N TYR A 69 -8.93 -2.38 -11.41
CA TYR A 69 -7.53 -2.45 -10.96
C TYR A 69 -7.14 -3.86 -10.51
N TRP A 70 -8.08 -4.60 -9.89
CA TRP A 70 -7.88 -6.00 -9.55
C TRP A 70 -7.75 -6.88 -10.80
N LYS A 71 -8.55 -6.61 -11.84
CA LYS A 71 -8.38 -7.28 -13.14
C LYS A 71 -7.02 -6.96 -13.79
N ARG A 72 -6.51 -5.75 -13.58
CA ARG A 72 -5.20 -5.35 -14.09
C ARG A 72 -4.06 -6.10 -13.37
N LEU A 73 -4.24 -6.42 -12.09
CA LEU A 73 -3.32 -7.26 -11.32
C LEU A 73 -3.19 -8.67 -11.90
N GLU A 74 -4.27 -9.26 -12.43
CA GLU A 74 -4.23 -10.60 -13.06
C GLU A 74 -3.25 -10.68 -14.24
N GLN A 75 -2.96 -9.53 -14.85
CA GLN A 75 -2.05 -9.39 -15.99
C GLN A 75 -0.67 -8.86 -15.58
N ALA A 76 -0.45 -8.62 -14.29
CA ALA A 76 0.76 -7.98 -13.77
C ALA A 76 1.78 -9.03 -13.29
N GLU A 77 3.06 -8.69 -13.40
CA GLU A 77 4.15 -9.55 -12.93
C GLU A 77 4.57 -9.16 -11.51
N LEU A 78 4.73 -10.15 -10.62
CA LEU A 78 5.30 -9.91 -9.29
C LEU A 78 6.77 -9.51 -9.43
N ILE A 79 7.09 -8.28 -9.01
CA ILE A 79 8.46 -7.77 -9.08
C ILE A 79 9.23 -8.11 -7.80
N LYS A 80 8.63 -7.82 -6.64
CA LYS A 80 9.28 -7.99 -5.34
C LYS A 80 8.27 -7.98 -4.19
N GLY A 81 8.72 -8.48 -3.05
CA GLY A 81 8.07 -8.25 -1.75
C GLY A 81 8.98 -7.43 -0.84
N CYS A 82 8.38 -6.56 -0.01
CA CYS A 82 9.11 -5.77 0.97
C CYS A 82 8.24 -5.48 2.22
N GLN A 83 8.83 -4.79 3.21
CA GLN A 83 8.14 -4.41 4.43
C GLN A 83 8.13 -2.89 4.61
N ILE A 84 6.95 -2.33 4.91
CA ILE A 84 6.83 -0.94 5.38
C ILE A 84 6.96 -0.94 6.89
N ASP A 85 7.95 -0.23 7.43
CA ASP A 85 8.07 0.04 8.86
C ASP A 85 7.10 1.16 9.26
N LEU A 86 6.34 0.99 10.35
CA LEU A 86 5.38 1.99 10.86
C LEU A 86 5.98 2.92 11.93
N GLY A 87 7.23 2.70 12.34
CA GLY A 87 7.93 3.49 13.35
C GLY A 87 7.49 3.20 14.79
N ARG A 88 8.35 3.56 15.76
CA ARG A 88 8.14 3.32 17.20
C ARG A 88 6.96 4.06 17.80
N GLU A 89 6.58 5.22 17.25
CA GLU A 89 5.51 6.07 17.81
C GLU A 89 4.10 5.58 17.49
N ALA A 90 3.94 4.65 16.55
CA ALA A 90 2.62 4.26 16.06
C ALA A 90 1.79 3.48 17.09
N VAL A 91 2.39 2.89 18.14
CA VAL A 91 1.63 1.96 18.99
C VAL A 91 2.17 1.90 20.43
N ALA A 92 1.55 2.65 21.35
CA ALA A 92 1.65 2.41 22.80
C ALA A 92 0.94 1.11 23.25
N THR A 93 0.36 0.34 22.32
CA THR A 93 -0.36 -0.91 22.58
C THR A 93 0.43 -2.12 22.07
N LYS A 94 0.70 -3.06 22.98
CA LYS A 94 1.61 -4.22 22.87
C LYS A 94 1.34 -5.26 21.75
N PHE A 95 0.50 -4.99 20.74
CA PHE A 95 -0.13 -6.06 19.95
C PHE A 95 -0.16 -5.91 18.43
N HIS A 96 0.47 -4.90 17.83
CA HIS A 96 0.48 -4.77 16.36
C HIS A 96 1.90 -4.83 15.82
N SER A 97 2.14 -5.71 14.84
CA SER A 97 3.40 -5.76 14.09
C SER A 97 3.76 -4.35 13.62
N GLN A 98 4.96 -3.87 13.95
CA GLN A 98 5.48 -2.58 13.49
C GLN A 98 5.81 -2.58 11.99
N LYS A 99 5.55 -3.68 11.30
CA LYS A 99 5.84 -3.87 9.88
C LYS A 99 4.63 -4.42 9.15
N ILE A 100 4.47 -3.96 7.92
CA ILE A 100 3.43 -4.41 7.00
C ILE A 100 4.11 -5.03 5.79
N ASP A 101 3.77 -6.28 5.47
CA ASP A 101 4.23 -6.95 4.27
C ASP A 101 3.53 -6.36 3.04
N VAL A 102 4.30 -6.14 1.98
CA VAL A 102 3.82 -5.60 0.71
C VAL A 102 4.34 -6.46 -0.44
N ARG A 103 3.50 -6.69 -1.44
CA ARG A 103 3.87 -7.28 -2.73
C ARG A 103 3.67 -6.24 -3.83
N GLU A 104 4.72 -6.01 -4.60
CA GLU A 104 4.73 -5.07 -5.71
C GLU A 104 4.62 -5.79 -7.05
N PHE A 105 3.70 -5.34 -7.88
CA PHE A 105 3.41 -5.89 -9.21
C PHE A 105 3.59 -4.81 -10.27
N ASP A 106 4.07 -5.18 -11.46
CA ASP A 106 4.13 -4.27 -12.61
C ASP A 106 3.21 -4.69 -13.75
N CYS A 107 2.62 -3.70 -14.41
CA CYS A 107 1.96 -3.86 -15.69
C CYS A 107 2.74 -3.19 -16.85
N CYS A 108 3.94 -2.67 -16.60
CA CYS A 108 4.77 -1.95 -17.58
C CYS A 108 5.76 -2.87 -18.29
#